data_AF-B5GJL6-F1
#
_entry.id   AF-B5GJL6-F1
#
_cell.length_a   1.000
_cell.length_b   1.000
_cell.length_c   1.000
_cell.angle_alpha   90.00
_cell.angle_beta   90.00
_cell.angle_gamma   90.00
#
_symmetry.space_group_name_H-M   'P 1'
#
loop_
_entity.id
_entity.type
_entity.pdbx_description
1 polymer ?
#
loop_
_entity_poly.entity_id
_entity_poly.type
_entity_poly.pdbx_seq_one_letter_code
_entity_poly.pdbx_strand_id
1 'polypeptide(L)'
;MAVGRRHGRGAHAVHDVRRSDGRAVRIPHPPRSPGTCRGGRVMGSVHASARGVHVRSAERALSVGTWLIVSGAMLYSVLTVTPLMADHTVPSWRWTAPILPLVVDAAVVIVVRLDSVLARLGGQGGRWPVVLRWMTGAMTLALNTAASALAKDLVGVAVHAVAPLLLIVTAETGLAYRRAITSALDDLDQRQTAEREQAAQRAREDAERRAREREEREERRRREEREHAAQLAREQREHEAALAREQAEREERRAAEEARREMERTASERAERERREREREHQERAREQAARKAREEAERKRRERALREQEEQRREHEWRERERAALLDAAPVSEKLGEDEARRVVSAAFDVGLSVREAASACGWSVGWVSSRYAEHRGNQAVAA
;
A
#
# COMPACT_ATOMS: atom_id res chain seq x y z
N MET A 1 -42.11 0.30 45.12
CA MET A 1 -43.28 -0.26 44.40
C MET A 1 -43.08 -0.02 42.90
N ALA A 2 -43.49 -1.00 42.07
CA ALA A 2 -43.40 -1.08 40.59
C ALA A 2 -41.97 -1.25 40.03
N VAL A 3 -41.46 -2.46 39.73
CA VAL A 3 -41.85 -3.47 38.72
C VAL A 3 -41.80 -2.94 37.28
N GLY A 4 -40.81 -3.41 36.51
CA GLY A 4 -40.71 -3.17 35.06
C GLY A 4 -39.81 -4.19 34.37
N ARG A 5 -40.32 -5.42 34.19
CA ARG A 5 -39.74 -6.43 33.28
C ARG A 5 -39.90 -5.96 31.83
N ARG A 6 -38.87 -6.10 30.99
CA ARG A 6 -39.06 -6.34 29.54
C ARG A 6 -38.14 -7.46 29.06
N HIS A 7 -38.78 -8.51 28.56
CA HIS A 7 -38.18 -9.59 27.79
C HIS A 7 -38.03 -9.14 26.34
N GLY A 8 -36.83 -9.28 25.77
CA GLY A 8 -36.61 -9.24 24.32
C GLY A 8 -36.34 -10.65 23.82
N ARG A 9 -37.34 -11.27 23.17
CA ARG A 9 -37.16 -12.48 22.36
C ARG A 9 -36.71 -12.06 20.97
N GLY A 10 -35.47 -12.37 20.59
CA GLY A 10 -34.99 -12.27 19.22
C GLY A 10 -35.25 -13.58 18.48
N ALA A 11 -36.19 -13.55 17.53
CA ALA A 11 -36.40 -14.61 16.56
C ALA A 11 -35.40 -14.42 15.41
N HIS A 12 -34.50 -15.38 15.19
CA HIS A 12 -33.71 -15.45 13.96
C HIS A 12 -34.28 -16.55 13.08
N ALA A 13 -34.84 -16.11 11.96
CA ALA A 13 -35.31 -16.92 10.85
C ALA A 13 -34.13 -17.64 10.20
N VAL A 14 -34.25 -18.96 10.07
CA VAL A 14 -33.37 -19.80 9.26
C VAL A 14 -33.94 -19.80 7.85
N HIS A 15 -33.24 -19.14 6.92
CA HIS A 15 -33.48 -19.31 5.48
C HIS A 15 -32.87 -20.64 5.04
N ASP A 16 -33.74 -21.60 4.75
CA ASP A 16 -33.41 -22.85 4.06
C ASP A 16 -33.38 -22.57 2.55
N VAL A 17 -32.18 -22.55 1.96
CA VAL A 17 -31.97 -22.44 0.51
C VAL A 17 -31.62 -23.83 0.00
N ARG A 18 -32.63 -24.54 -0.51
CA ARG A 18 -32.45 -25.67 -1.41
C ARG A 18 -31.75 -25.20 -2.69
N ARG A 19 -30.49 -25.62 -2.86
CA ARG A 19 -29.85 -25.71 -4.19
C ARG A 19 -29.58 -27.18 -4.49
N SER A 20 -30.49 -27.73 -5.29
CA SER A 20 -30.27 -28.88 -6.15
C SER A 20 -29.28 -28.49 -7.24
N ASP A 21 -28.08 -29.07 -7.21
CA ASP A 21 -27.35 -29.43 -8.43
C ASP A 21 -26.23 -30.42 -8.09
N GLY A 22 -26.43 -31.65 -8.55
CA GLY A 22 -25.46 -32.72 -8.45
C GLY A 22 -24.31 -32.49 -9.43
N ARG A 23 -23.18 -31.97 -8.93
CA ARG A 23 -21.85 -32.23 -9.50
C ARG A 23 -20.84 -32.36 -8.37
N ALA A 24 -20.41 -33.60 -8.15
CA ALA A 24 -19.33 -33.92 -7.23
C ALA A 24 -18.00 -33.38 -7.77
N VAL A 25 -17.63 -32.17 -7.36
CA VAL A 25 -16.26 -31.65 -7.50
C VAL A 25 -15.44 -32.20 -6.34
N ARG A 26 -14.56 -33.14 -6.66
CA ARG A 26 -13.62 -33.75 -5.71
C ARG A 26 -12.50 -32.74 -5.42
N ILE A 27 -12.66 -31.95 -4.36
CA ILE A 27 -11.63 -31.01 -3.88
C ILE A 27 -10.55 -31.81 -3.11
N PRO A 28 -9.25 -31.66 -3.42
CA PRO A 28 -8.19 -32.28 -2.64
C PRO A 28 -8.09 -31.58 -1.28
N HIS A 29 -8.29 -32.36 -0.20
CA HIS A 29 -8.08 -31.89 1.16
C HIS A 29 -6.59 -31.57 1.41
N PRO A 30 -6.26 -30.47 2.11
CA PRO A 30 -4.91 -30.23 2.57
C PRO A 30 -4.48 -31.30 3.59
N PRO A 31 -3.18 -31.62 3.70
CA PRO A 31 -2.68 -32.58 4.67
C PRO A 31 -3.03 -32.09 6.07
N ARG A 32 -3.85 -32.89 6.77
CA ARG A 32 -4.15 -32.71 8.18
C ARG A 32 -2.83 -32.73 8.95
N SER A 33 -2.50 -31.61 9.58
CA SER A 33 -1.44 -31.51 10.58
C SER A 33 -1.59 -32.65 11.60
N PRO A 34 -0.49 -33.29 12.04
CA PRO A 34 -0.54 -34.31 13.07
C PRO A 34 -1.10 -33.65 14.33
N GLY A 35 -2.32 -34.06 14.68
CA GLY A 35 -2.99 -33.66 15.89
C GLY A 35 -2.06 -33.94 17.06
N THR A 36 -1.69 -32.88 17.77
CA THR A 36 -1.11 -32.96 19.10
C THR A 36 -2.05 -33.81 19.97
N CYS A 37 -1.67 -35.06 20.19
CA CYS A 37 -2.30 -35.97 21.14
C CYS A 37 -2.18 -35.38 22.55
N ARG A 38 -3.13 -34.50 22.89
CA ARG A 38 -3.38 -34.00 24.24
C ARG A 38 -4.15 -35.06 25.04
N GLY A 39 -3.60 -36.28 25.08
CA GLY A 39 -4.22 -37.46 25.72
C GLY A 39 -3.31 -38.20 26.71
N GLY A 40 -2.04 -37.79 26.87
CA GLY A 40 -1.07 -38.50 27.70
C GLY A 40 -1.09 -38.20 29.21
N ARG A 41 -1.88 -37.23 29.67
CA ARG A 41 -1.78 -36.74 31.07
C ARG A 41 -2.72 -37.42 32.07
N VAL A 42 -3.72 -38.19 31.60
CA VAL A 42 -4.73 -38.78 32.51
C VAL A 42 -4.34 -40.20 32.96
N MET A 43 -3.68 -41.01 32.11
CA MET A 43 -3.25 -42.37 32.46
C MET A 43 -2.11 -42.44 33.48
N GLY A 44 -1.26 -41.42 33.55
CA GLY A 44 -0.18 -41.37 34.56
C GLY A 44 -0.68 -41.23 36.01
N SER A 45 -1.81 -40.52 36.22
CA SER A 45 -2.33 -40.28 37.57
C SER A 45 -3.01 -41.51 38.18
N VAL A 46 -3.62 -42.36 37.34
CA VAL A 46 -4.30 -43.59 37.79
C VAL A 46 -3.29 -44.64 38.26
N HIS A 47 -2.16 -44.78 37.55
CA HIS A 47 -1.08 -45.68 37.97
C HIS A 47 -0.31 -45.19 39.20
N ALA A 48 -0.19 -43.88 39.42
CA ALA A 48 0.43 -43.32 40.61
C ALA A 48 -0.46 -43.52 41.86
N SER A 49 -1.79 -43.33 41.72
CA SER A 49 -2.75 -43.50 42.80
C SER A 49 -2.87 -44.97 43.25
N ALA A 50 -2.92 -45.91 42.29
CA ALA A 50 -2.95 -47.35 42.60
C ALA A 50 -1.68 -47.81 43.35
N ARG A 51 -0.48 -47.39 42.92
CA ARG A 51 0.78 -47.70 43.61
C ARG A 51 0.81 -47.15 45.05
N GLY A 52 0.29 -45.95 45.27
CA GLY A 52 0.22 -45.34 46.61
C GLY A 52 -0.74 -46.05 47.57
N VAL A 53 -1.74 -46.79 47.07
CA VAL A 53 -2.62 -47.62 47.92
C VAL A 53 -1.92 -48.93 48.31
N HIS A 54 -1.18 -49.56 47.38
CA HIS A 54 -0.43 -50.80 47.65
C HIS A 54 0.74 -50.59 48.63
N VAL A 55 1.44 -49.45 48.56
CA VAL A 55 2.52 -49.14 49.52
C VAL A 55 1.96 -48.98 50.94
N ARG A 56 0.85 -48.25 51.10
CA ARG A 56 0.24 -48.01 52.41
C ARG A 56 -0.36 -49.27 53.05
N SER A 57 -0.88 -50.21 52.25
CA SER A 57 -1.36 -51.50 52.78
C SER A 57 -0.20 -52.40 53.19
N ALA A 58 0.89 -52.43 52.43
CA ALA A 58 2.11 -53.17 52.77
C ALA A 58 2.73 -52.66 54.08
N GLU A 59 2.82 -51.34 54.28
CA GLU A 59 3.31 -50.74 55.53
C GLU A 59 2.45 -51.11 56.74
N ARG A 60 1.12 -51.14 56.59
CA ARG A 60 0.20 -51.56 57.66
C ARG A 60 0.36 -53.04 57.98
N ALA A 61 0.45 -53.90 56.97
CA ALA A 61 0.64 -55.33 57.16
C ALA A 61 1.95 -55.64 57.88
N LEU A 62 3.05 -54.98 57.49
CA LEU A 62 4.35 -55.10 58.14
C LEU A 62 4.32 -54.61 59.59
N SER A 63 3.61 -53.49 59.86
CA SER A 63 3.45 -52.97 61.21
C SER A 63 2.66 -53.93 62.10
N VAL A 64 1.54 -54.46 61.61
CA VAL A 64 0.71 -55.45 62.32
C VAL A 64 1.49 -56.73 62.59
N GLY A 65 2.19 -57.27 61.59
CA GLY A 65 3.02 -58.46 61.76
C GLY A 65 4.13 -58.28 62.81
N THR A 66 4.77 -57.11 62.83
CA THR A 66 5.79 -56.79 63.85
C THR A 66 5.19 -56.78 65.26
N TRP A 67 4.01 -56.18 65.44
CA TRP A 67 3.34 -56.16 66.74
C TRP A 67 2.89 -57.55 67.19
N LEU A 68 2.44 -58.41 66.27
CA LEU A 68 2.09 -59.79 66.60
C LEU A 68 3.30 -60.60 67.10
N ILE A 69 4.47 -60.43 66.48
CA ILE A 69 5.72 -61.08 66.91
C ILE A 69 6.10 -60.60 68.32
N VAL A 70 6.06 -59.28 68.56
CA VAL A 70 6.37 -58.70 69.89
C VAL A 70 5.41 -59.22 70.95
N SER A 71 4.10 -59.19 70.69
CA SER A 71 3.08 -59.71 71.61
C SER A 71 3.26 -61.20 71.90
N GLY A 72 3.60 -61.99 70.88
CA GLY A 72 3.88 -63.42 71.03
C GLY A 72 5.11 -63.70 71.90
N ALA A 73 6.18 -62.93 71.71
CA ALA A 73 7.40 -63.04 72.52
C ALA A 73 7.14 -62.66 74.00
N MET A 74 6.39 -61.58 74.23
CA MET A 74 5.97 -61.16 75.57
C MET A 74 5.11 -62.22 76.26
N LEU A 75 4.14 -62.78 75.54
CA LEU A 75 3.29 -63.84 76.08
C LEU A 75 4.11 -65.09 76.44
N TYR A 76 5.05 -65.49 75.58
CA TYR A 76 5.93 -66.62 75.83
C TYR A 76 6.81 -66.38 77.08
N SER A 77 7.40 -65.20 77.21
CA SER A 77 8.22 -64.79 78.36
C SER A 77 7.43 -64.80 79.68
N VAL A 78 6.18 -64.30 79.67
CA VAL A 78 5.30 -64.39 80.84
C VAL A 78 5.04 -65.85 81.20
N LEU A 79 4.74 -66.71 80.22
CA LEU A 79 4.46 -68.13 80.47
C LEU A 79 5.67 -68.90 81.01
N THR A 80 6.90 -68.55 80.63
CA THR A 80 8.12 -69.23 81.10
C THR A 80 8.63 -68.70 82.43
N VAL A 81 8.56 -67.39 82.68
CA VAL A 81 9.15 -66.76 83.88
C VAL A 81 8.18 -66.72 85.07
N THR A 82 6.87 -66.67 84.82
CA THR A 82 5.85 -66.69 85.90
C THR A 82 5.99 -67.89 86.85
N PRO A 83 6.14 -69.15 86.39
CA PRO A 83 6.30 -70.28 87.31
C PRO A 83 7.58 -70.16 88.15
N LEU A 84 8.70 -69.74 87.54
CA LEU A 84 9.97 -69.55 88.24
C LEU A 84 9.88 -68.50 89.36
N MET A 85 9.18 -67.39 89.10
CA MET A 85 8.96 -66.35 90.11
C MET A 85 7.96 -66.79 91.18
N ALA A 86 6.93 -67.54 90.81
CA ALA A 86 5.95 -68.07 91.76
C ALA A 86 6.57 -69.02 92.80
N ASP A 87 7.65 -69.73 92.41
CA ASP A 87 8.41 -70.61 93.31
C ASP A 87 9.27 -69.84 94.32
N HIS A 88 9.70 -68.61 93.99
CA HIS A 88 10.57 -67.78 94.83
C HIS A 88 9.81 -66.66 95.58
N THR A 89 8.51 -66.52 95.34
CA THR A 89 7.66 -65.49 95.97
C THR A 89 6.85 -66.09 97.12
N VAL A 90 6.71 -65.34 98.22
CA VAL A 90 5.85 -65.73 99.35
C VAL A 90 4.41 -66.05 98.87
N PRO A 91 3.74 -67.06 99.44
CA PRO A 91 2.47 -67.56 98.91
C PRO A 91 1.38 -66.49 98.72
N SER A 92 1.33 -65.49 99.62
CA SER A 92 0.37 -64.39 99.57
C SER A 92 0.58 -63.41 98.40
N TRP A 93 1.73 -63.45 97.73
CA TRP A 93 2.12 -62.52 96.66
C TRP A 93 2.29 -63.22 95.30
N ARG A 94 1.97 -64.52 95.19
CA ARG A 94 2.08 -65.26 93.91
C ARG A 94 1.26 -64.64 92.78
N TRP A 95 0.18 -63.93 93.11
CA TRP A 95 -0.64 -63.23 92.12
C TRP A 95 0.12 -62.11 91.39
N THR A 96 1.22 -61.58 91.95
CA THR A 96 2.07 -60.58 91.29
C THR A 96 3.16 -61.18 90.41
N ALA A 97 3.35 -62.50 90.41
CA ALA A 97 4.38 -63.19 89.63
C ALA A 97 4.41 -62.83 88.12
N PRO A 98 3.27 -62.65 87.41
CA PRO A 98 3.30 -62.29 85.99
C PRO A 98 3.60 -60.81 85.72
N ILE A 99 3.58 -59.94 86.74
CA ILE A 99 3.80 -58.49 86.56
C ILE A 99 5.26 -58.21 86.22
N LEU A 100 6.19 -58.88 86.90
CA LEU A 100 7.62 -58.63 86.74
C LEU A 100 8.15 -58.97 85.33
N PRO A 101 7.83 -60.15 84.73
CA PRO A 101 8.20 -60.46 83.34
C PRO A 101 7.63 -59.45 82.34
N LEU A 102 6.39 -59.03 82.53
CA LEU A 102 5.71 -58.08 81.64
C LEU A 102 6.37 -56.69 81.67
N VAL A 103 6.80 -56.23 82.85
CA VAL A 103 7.54 -54.96 83.00
C VAL A 103 8.91 -55.05 82.35
N VAL A 104 9.63 -56.18 82.52
CA VAL A 104 10.95 -56.38 81.91
C VAL A 104 10.83 -56.39 80.38
N ASP A 105 9.87 -57.12 79.82
CA ASP A 105 9.67 -57.14 78.38
C ASP A 105 9.23 -55.78 77.83
N ALA A 106 8.37 -55.05 78.56
CA ALA A 106 7.98 -53.70 78.18
C ALA A 106 9.20 -52.76 78.16
N ALA A 107 10.10 -52.85 79.15
CA ALA A 107 11.35 -52.12 79.16
C ALA A 107 12.24 -52.46 77.95
N VAL A 108 12.38 -53.75 77.62
CA VAL A 108 13.14 -54.18 76.43
C VAL A 108 12.54 -53.60 75.15
N VAL A 109 11.22 -53.71 74.97
CA VAL A 109 10.51 -53.17 73.80
C VAL A 109 10.68 -51.67 73.71
N ILE A 110 10.53 -50.93 74.82
CA ILE A 110 10.72 -49.48 74.88
C ILE A 110 12.16 -49.12 74.48
N VAL A 111 13.18 -49.78 75.04
CA VAL A 111 14.59 -49.51 74.72
C VAL A 111 14.89 -49.76 73.24
N VAL A 112 14.40 -50.88 72.69
CA VAL A 112 14.56 -51.21 71.27
C VAL A 112 13.82 -50.19 70.38
N ARG A 113 12.64 -49.71 70.80
CA ARG A 113 11.86 -48.71 70.04
C ARG A 113 12.39 -47.29 70.18
N LEU A 114 12.96 -46.91 71.31
CA LEU A 114 13.41 -45.55 71.61
C LEU A 114 14.50 -45.11 70.63
N ASP A 115 15.38 -46.03 70.23
CA ASP A 115 16.40 -45.81 69.19
C ASP A 115 15.78 -45.40 67.85
N SER A 116 14.63 -46.01 67.51
CA SER A 116 13.90 -45.69 66.27
C SER A 116 13.17 -44.34 66.31
N VAL A 117 12.87 -43.83 67.51
CA VAL A 117 12.26 -42.51 67.73
C VAL A 117 13.34 -41.44 67.76
N LEU A 118 14.47 -41.70 68.42
CA LEU A 118 15.63 -40.81 68.47
C LEU A 118 16.23 -40.57 67.08
N ALA A 119 16.36 -41.62 66.26
CA ALA A 119 16.84 -41.49 64.89
C ALA A 119 15.91 -40.62 64.01
N ARG A 120 14.60 -40.62 64.28
CA ARG A 120 13.63 -39.75 63.58
C ARG A 120 13.70 -38.29 64.00
N LEU A 121 14.20 -38.01 65.20
CA LEU A 121 14.37 -36.66 65.74
C LEU A 121 15.73 -36.03 65.38
N GLY A 122 16.51 -36.67 64.48
CA GLY A 122 17.78 -36.14 64.00
C GLY A 122 18.95 -36.31 64.97
N GLY A 123 18.75 -37.00 66.09
CA GLY A 123 19.82 -37.32 67.03
C GLY A 123 20.62 -38.53 66.57
N GLN A 124 21.91 -38.35 66.32
CA GLN A 124 22.86 -39.46 66.24
C GLN A 124 23.04 -40.02 67.65
N GLY A 125 22.09 -40.84 68.12
CA GLY A 125 22.29 -41.66 69.30
C GLY A 125 23.52 -42.52 69.02
N GLY A 126 24.65 -42.24 69.67
CA GLY A 126 25.95 -42.83 69.36
C GLY A 126 26.01 -44.34 69.59
N ARG A 127 27.08 -44.85 70.19
CA ARG A 127 27.20 -46.29 70.46
C ARG A 127 26.37 -46.76 71.65
N TRP A 128 25.84 -45.83 72.45
CA TRP A 128 25.10 -46.11 73.69
C TRP A 128 23.83 -46.95 73.52
N PRO A 129 22.94 -46.70 72.54
CA PRO A 129 21.76 -47.55 72.33
C PRO A 129 22.11 -49.00 71.98
N VAL A 130 23.21 -49.21 71.26
CA VAL A 130 23.73 -50.54 70.93
C VAL A 130 24.18 -51.25 72.21
N VAL A 131 24.98 -50.58 73.04
CA VAL A 131 25.44 -51.13 74.33
C VAL A 131 24.26 -51.46 75.25
N LEU A 132 23.29 -50.55 75.41
CA LEU A 132 22.10 -50.78 76.24
C LEU A 132 21.26 -51.97 75.75
N ARG A 133 21.14 -52.15 74.43
CA ARG A 133 20.43 -53.27 73.82
C ARG A 133 21.14 -54.59 74.10
N TRP A 134 22.45 -54.66 73.93
CA TRP A 134 23.24 -55.86 74.24
C TRP A 134 23.20 -56.22 75.72
N MET A 135 23.30 -55.23 76.62
CA MET A 135 23.19 -55.46 78.07
C MET A 135 21.81 -55.99 78.46
N THR A 136 20.75 -55.35 77.97
CA THR A 136 19.37 -55.75 78.27
C THR A 136 19.07 -57.13 77.69
N GLY A 137 19.45 -57.38 76.43
CA GLY A 137 19.28 -58.68 75.78
C GLY A 137 20.06 -59.81 76.46
N ALA A 138 21.30 -59.56 76.90
CA ALA A 138 22.11 -60.52 77.64
C ALA A 138 21.48 -60.84 79.00
N MET A 139 20.92 -59.84 79.70
CA MET A 139 20.21 -60.05 80.96
C MET A 139 18.95 -60.90 80.77
N THR A 140 18.14 -60.62 79.73
CA THR A 140 16.95 -61.42 79.40
C THR A 140 17.33 -62.85 79.01
N LEU A 141 18.42 -63.04 78.26
CA LEU A 141 18.93 -64.36 77.92
C LEU A 141 19.36 -65.13 79.17
N ALA A 142 20.11 -64.49 80.07
CA ALA A 142 20.54 -65.09 81.32
C ALA A 142 19.34 -65.52 82.18
N LEU A 143 18.31 -64.68 82.31
CA LEU A 143 17.11 -65.01 83.08
C LEU A 143 16.33 -66.19 82.49
N ASN A 144 16.16 -66.24 81.16
CA ASN A 144 15.43 -67.33 80.50
C ASN A 144 16.19 -68.66 80.52
N THR A 145 17.53 -68.62 80.55
CA THR A 145 18.36 -69.84 80.52
C THR A 145 18.82 -70.29 81.91
N ALA A 146 18.76 -69.42 82.93
CA ALA A 146 19.27 -69.69 84.27
C ALA A 146 18.66 -70.94 84.90
N ALA A 147 17.34 -71.11 84.85
CA ALA A 147 16.67 -72.27 85.44
C ALA A 147 17.14 -73.59 84.82
N SER A 148 17.20 -73.67 83.48
CA SER A 148 17.69 -74.84 82.75
C SER A 148 19.19 -75.06 82.95
N ALA A 149 19.98 -73.98 83.04
CA ALA A 149 21.41 -74.07 83.28
C ALA A 149 21.73 -74.60 84.68
N LEU A 150 21.00 -74.14 85.71
CA LEU A 150 21.11 -74.66 87.08
C LEU A 150 20.70 -76.14 87.16
N ALA A 151 19.69 -76.54 86.38
CA ALA A 151 19.27 -77.94 86.25
C ALA A 151 20.21 -78.81 85.39
N LYS A 152 21.27 -78.23 84.80
CA LYS A 152 22.18 -78.86 83.82
C LYS A 152 21.47 -79.43 82.58
N ASP A 153 20.30 -78.89 82.24
CA ASP A 153 19.55 -79.25 81.04
C ASP A 153 19.99 -78.40 79.85
N LEU A 154 20.93 -78.92 79.06
CA LEU A 154 21.43 -78.26 77.86
C LEU A 154 20.34 -78.05 76.79
N VAL A 155 19.34 -78.94 76.74
CA VAL A 155 18.24 -78.82 75.78
C VAL A 155 17.32 -77.67 76.18
N GLY A 156 16.98 -77.58 77.48
CA GLY A 156 16.24 -76.44 78.02
C GLY A 156 16.94 -75.10 77.81
N VAL A 157 18.26 -75.04 78.03
CA VAL A 157 19.06 -73.84 77.74
C VAL A 157 18.97 -73.47 76.26
N ALA A 158 19.12 -74.44 75.35
CA ALA A 158 19.03 -74.19 73.91
C ALA A 158 17.65 -73.65 73.51
N VAL A 159 16.56 -74.30 73.97
CA VAL A 159 15.18 -73.92 73.64
C VAL A 159 14.85 -72.51 74.16
N HIS A 160 15.21 -72.22 75.42
CA HIS A 160 14.92 -70.91 76.03
C HIS A 160 15.85 -69.78 75.55
N ALA A 161 16.98 -70.10 74.93
CA ALA A 161 17.87 -69.12 74.30
C ALA A 161 17.39 -68.64 72.92
N VAL A 162 16.60 -69.46 72.19
CA VAL A 162 16.20 -69.15 70.80
C VAL A 162 15.47 -67.82 70.70
N ALA A 163 14.45 -67.58 71.53
CA ALA A 163 13.63 -66.37 71.45
C ALA A 163 14.43 -65.08 71.76
N PRO A 164 15.21 -64.99 72.86
CA PRO A 164 16.05 -63.83 73.12
C PRO A 164 17.11 -63.57 72.04
N LEU A 165 17.75 -64.63 71.52
CA LEU A 165 18.75 -64.48 70.45
C LEU A 165 18.11 -63.95 69.15
N LEU A 166 16.95 -64.48 68.77
CA LEU A 166 16.21 -63.96 67.61
C LEU A 166 15.81 -62.50 67.81
N LEU A 167 15.42 -62.09 69.01
CA LEU A 167 15.09 -60.68 69.31
C LEU A 167 16.30 -59.75 69.14
N ILE A 168 17.47 -60.15 69.65
CA ILE A 168 18.70 -59.36 69.50
C ILE A 168 19.11 -59.26 68.03
N VAL A 169 19.12 -60.39 67.30
CA VAL A 169 19.51 -60.43 65.89
C VAL A 169 18.53 -59.64 65.01
N THR A 170 17.22 -59.76 65.26
CA THR A 170 16.19 -59.00 64.51
C THR A 170 16.27 -57.50 64.79
N ALA A 171 16.62 -57.10 66.01
CA ALA A 171 16.83 -55.69 66.33
C ALA A 171 18.05 -55.10 65.61
N GLU A 172 19.16 -55.85 65.52
CA GLU A 172 20.37 -55.39 64.84
C GLU A 172 20.19 -55.33 63.31
N THR A 173 19.64 -56.40 62.73
CA THR A 173 19.35 -56.46 61.28
C THR A 173 18.29 -55.44 60.87
N GLY A 174 17.28 -55.20 61.72
CA GLY A 174 16.24 -54.21 61.49
C GLY A 174 16.78 -52.78 61.43
N LEU A 175 17.81 -52.45 62.22
CA LEU A 175 18.44 -51.13 62.17
C LEU A 175 19.27 -50.93 60.90
N ALA A 176 20.06 -51.93 60.50
CA ALA A 176 20.84 -51.89 59.26
C ALA A 176 19.93 -51.75 58.03
N TYR A 177 18.86 -52.54 57.94
CA TYR A 177 17.89 -52.48 56.85
C TYR A 177 17.19 -51.12 56.79
N ARG A 178 16.82 -50.56 57.95
CA ARG A 178 16.17 -49.24 58.02
C ARG A 178 17.11 -48.12 57.56
N ARG A 179 18.38 -48.13 57.98
CA ARG A 179 19.37 -47.15 57.51
C ARG A 179 19.57 -47.24 56.01
N ALA A 180 19.66 -48.45 55.45
CA ALA A 180 19.78 -48.66 54.02
C ALA A 180 18.55 -48.15 53.25
N ILE A 181 17.33 -48.41 53.75
CA ILE A 181 16.11 -47.88 53.15
C ILE A 181 16.06 -46.36 53.21
N THR A 182 16.32 -45.75 54.37
CA THR A 182 16.28 -44.29 54.51
C THR A 182 17.28 -43.62 53.57
N SER A 183 18.51 -44.13 53.51
CA SER A 183 19.52 -43.64 52.56
C SER A 183 19.05 -43.77 51.11
N ALA A 184 18.46 -44.91 50.73
CA ALA A 184 17.98 -45.12 49.36
C ALA A 184 16.78 -44.21 49.02
N LEU A 185 15.91 -43.92 49.99
CA LEU A 185 14.79 -42.98 49.82
C LEU A 185 15.29 -41.54 49.70
N ASP A 186 16.26 -41.14 50.52
CA ASP A 186 16.87 -39.81 50.46
C ASP A 186 17.59 -39.59 49.12
N ASP A 187 18.35 -40.58 48.64
CA ASP A 187 19.00 -40.54 47.32
C ASP A 187 17.97 -40.40 46.19
N LEU A 188 16.83 -41.09 46.29
CA LEU A 188 15.76 -41.03 45.30
C LEU A 188 15.05 -39.67 45.32
N ASP A 189 14.80 -39.11 46.50
CA ASP A 189 14.20 -37.78 46.65
C ASP A 189 15.11 -36.67 46.13
N GLN A 190 16.42 -36.76 46.40
CA GLN A 190 17.42 -35.85 45.85
C GLN A 190 17.46 -35.91 44.31
N ARG A 191 17.46 -37.12 43.73
CA ARG A 191 17.41 -37.29 42.27
C ARG A 191 16.13 -36.71 41.68
N GLN A 192 14.98 -36.97 42.29
CA GLN A 192 13.71 -36.41 41.82
C GLN A 192 13.67 -34.88 41.90
N THR A 193 14.24 -34.30 42.96
CA THR A 193 14.32 -32.85 43.12
C THR A 193 15.24 -32.24 42.06
N ALA A 194 16.43 -32.82 41.84
CA ALA A 194 17.35 -32.40 40.78
C ALA A 194 16.73 -32.51 39.38
N GLU A 195 16.01 -33.60 39.09
CA GLU A 195 15.30 -33.77 37.81
C GLU A 195 14.20 -32.71 37.62
N ARG A 196 13.45 -32.39 38.67
CA ARG A 196 12.41 -31.34 38.62
C ARG A 196 13.00 -29.96 38.39
N GLU A 197 14.11 -29.64 39.05
CA GLU A 197 14.83 -28.37 38.85
C GLU A 197 15.38 -28.27 37.43
N GLN A 198 16.01 -29.32 36.92
CA GLN A 198 16.50 -29.36 35.54
C GLN A 198 15.35 -29.23 34.52
N ALA A 199 14.23 -29.92 34.74
CA ALA A 199 13.06 -29.81 33.87
C ALA A 199 12.46 -28.40 33.90
N ALA A 200 12.40 -27.76 35.08
CA ALA A 200 11.94 -26.39 35.23
C ALA A 200 12.87 -25.40 34.53
N GLN A 201 14.19 -25.60 34.62
CA GLN A 201 15.17 -24.75 33.94
C GLN A 201 15.07 -24.87 32.42
N ARG A 202 15.01 -26.09 31.88
CA ARG A 202 14.81 -26.31 30.43
C ARG A 202 13.52 -25.68 29.93
N ALA A 203 12.43 -25.78 30.70
CA ALA A 203 11.16 -25.16 30.34
C ALA A 203 11.24 -23.62 30.31
N ARG A 204 12.03 -22.99 31.18
CA ARG A 204 12.28 -21.55 31.18
C ARG A 204 13.11 -21.13 29.97
N GLU A 205 14.19 -21.83 29.68
CA GLU A 205 15.05 -21.58 28.52
C GLU A 205 14.28 -21.72 27.20
N ASP A 206 13.45 -22.76 27.07
CA ASP A 206 12.59 -22.96 25.91
C ASP A 206 11.54 -21.84 25.77
N ALA A 207 10.97 -21.38 26.88
CA ALA A 207 10.00 -20.28 26.87
C ALA A 207 10.64 -18.96 26.44
N GLU A 208 11.86 -18.68 26.92
CA GLU A 208 12.62 -17.49 26.54
C GLU A 208 13.03 -17.53 25.06
N ARG A 209 13.51 -18.67 24.57
CA ARG A 209 13.84 -18.86 23.15
C ARG A 209 12.62 -18.61 22.27
N ARG A 210 11.45 -19.15 22.64
CA ARG A 210 10.19 -18.93 21.92
C ARG A 210 9.71 -17.48 21.96
N ALA A 211 10.00 -16.74 23.04
CA ALA A 211 9.68 -15.31 23.13
C ALA A 211 10.57 -14.50 22.17
N ARG A 212 11.89 -14.73 22.20
CA ARG A 212 12.85 -14.07 21.29
C ARG A 212 12.53 -14.35 19.82
N GLU A 213 12.23 -15.61 19.47
CA GLU A 213 11.84 -15.96 18.09
C GLU A 213 10.54 -15.27 17.63
N ARG A 214 9.60 -14.97 18.55
CA ARG A 214 8.38 -14.23 18.20
C ARG A 214 8.68 -12.76 17.95
N GLU A 215 9.48 -12.15 18.81
CA GLU A 215 9.91 -10.76 18.67
C GLU A 215 10.68 -10.56 17.36
N GLU A 216 11.65 -11.43 17.04
CA GLU A 216 12.40 -11.38 15.78
C GLU A 216 11.49 -11.52 14.55
N ARG A 217 10.49 -12.41 14.61
CA ARG A 217 9.51 -12.58 13.51
C ARG A 217 8.64 -11.35 13.34
N GLU A 218 8.22 -10.70 14.43
CA GLU A 218 7.43 -9.47 14.38
C GLU A 218 8.26 -8.30 13.84
N GLU A 219 9.52 -8.17 14.25
CA GLU A 219 10.44 -7.18 13.70
C GLU A 219 10.68 -7.38 12.22
N ARG A 220 10.91 -8.63 11.78
CA ARG A 220 11.09 -8.95 10.36
C ARG A 220 9.86 -8.58 9.54
N ARG A 221 8.66 -8.91 10.03
CA ARG A 221 7.39 -8.52 9.37
C ARG A 221 7.23 -7.00 9.28
N ARG A 222 7.55 -6.26 10.35
CA ARG A 222 7.50 -4.79 10.33
C ARG A 222 8.49 -4.19 9.33
N ARG A 223 9.67 -4.79 9.16
CA ARG A 223 10.64 -4.34 8.14
C ARG A 223 10.13 -4.63 6.73
N GLU A 224 9.65 -5.84 6.48
CA GLU A 224 9.06 -6.23 5.20
C GLU A 224 7.86 -5.35 4.82
N GLU A 225 6.98 -5.04 5.77
CA GLU A 225 5.83 -4.13 5.55
C GLU A 225 6.29 -2.70 5.21
N ARG A 226 7.31 -2.19 5.88
CA ARG A 226 7.87 -0.85 5.58
C ARG A 226 8.54 -0.81 4.21
N GLU A 227 9.28 -1.86 3.86
CA GLU A 227 9.93 -1.98 2.55
C GLU A 227 8.89 -2.09 1.43
N HIS A 228 7.87 -2.93 1.61
CA HIS A 228 6.78 -3.08 0.65
C HIS A 228 5.97 -1.78 0.50
N ALA A 229 5.68 -1.08 1.61
CA ALA A 229 5.02 0.22 1.56
C ALA A 229 5.89 1.28 0.85
N ALA A 230 7.20 1.29 1.10
CA ALA A 230 8.13 2.18 0.42
C ALA A 230 8.24 1.87 -1.08
N GLN A 231 8.19 0.59 -1.46
CA GLN A 231 8.17 0.16 -2.85
C GLN A 231 6.89 0.60 -3.56
N LEU A 232 5.72 0.34 -2.98
CA LEU A 232 4.44 0.81 -3.53
C LEU A 232 4.41 2.33 -3.69
N ALA A 233 4.95 3.08 -2.73
CA ALA A 233 5.03 4.54 -2.81
C ALA A 233 6.03 5.04 -3.88
N ARG A 234 7.03 4.24 -4.27
CA ARG A 234 7.91 4.54 -5.42
C ARG A 234 7.18 4.27 -6.72
N GLU A 235 6.56 3.09 -6.84
CA GLU A 235 5.79 2.69 -8.02
C GLU A 235 4.64 3.67 -8.32
N GLN A 236 3.92 4.12 -7.29
CA GLN A 236 2.88 5.15 -7.43
C GLN A 236 3.43 6.47 -7.96
N ARG A 237 4.54 6.97 -7.39
CA ARG A 237 5.16 8.22 -7.86
C ARG A 237 5.70 8.12 -9.28
N GLU A 238 6.26 6.97 -9.64
CA GLU A 238 6.72 6.70 -11.00
C GLU A 238 5.55 6.64 -11.99
N HIS A 239 4.45 5.99 -11.62
CA HIS A 239 3.24 5.94 -12.43
C HIS A 239 2.60 7.32 -12.60
N GLU A 240 2.47 8.09 -11.52
CA GLU A 240 1.98 9.48 -11.57
C GLU A 240 2.90 10.36 -12.43
N ALA A 241 4.22 10.22 -12.30
CA ALA A 241 5.17 10.96 -13.14
C ALA A 241 5.08 10.54 -14.61
N ALA A 242 4.86 9.25 -14.91
CA ALA A 242 4.66 8.76 -16.27
C ALA A 242 3.36 9.32 -16.88
N LEU A 243 2.25 9.30 -16.12
CA LEU A 243 0.99 9.88 -16.54
C LEU A 243 1.11 11.40 -16.78
N ALA A 244 1.81 12.12 -15.91
CA ALA A 244 2.05 13.55 -16.08
C ALA A 244 2.89 13.85 -17.33
N ARG A 245 3.92 13.05 -17.61
CA ARG A 245 4.72 13.17 -18.85
C ARG A 245 3.89 12.89 -20.10
N GLU A 246 3.06 11.85 -20.06
CA GLU A 246 2.18 11.51 -21.18
C GLU A 246 1.15 12.63 -21.43
N GLN A 247 0.59 13.22 -20.38
CA GLN A 247 -0.30 14.37 -20.48
C GLN A 247 0.42 15.59 -21.08
N ALA A 248 1.61 15.93 -20.58
CA ALA A 248 2.41 17.01 -21.11
C ALA A 248 2.77 16.80 -22.59
N GLU A 249 3.14 15.58 -22.99
CA GLU A 249 3.45 15.27 -24.39
C GLU A 249 2.19 15.38 -25.28
N ARG A 250 1.02 14.94 -24.79
CA ARG A 250 -0.24 15.10 -25.52
C ARG A 250 -0.62 16.58 -25.67
N GLU A 251 -0.40 17.40 -24.66
CA GLU A 251 -0.64 18.84 -24.71
C GLU A 251 0.34 19.54 -25.65
N GLU A 252 1.63 19.19 -25.61
CA GLU A 252 2.65 19.72 -26.52
C GLU A 252 2.33 19.36 -27.97
N ARG A 253 1.91 18.10 -28.24
CA ARG A 253 1.47 17.68 -29.57
C ARG A 253 0.25 18.48 -30.06
N ARG A 254 -0.73 18.74 -29.19
CA ARG A 254 -1.90 19.56 -29.51
C ARG A 254 -1.50 21.01 -29.79
N ALA A 255 -0.66 21.60 -28.95
CA ALA A 255 -0.16 22.96 -29.14
C ALA A 255 0.65 23.10 -30.43
N ALA A 256 1.51 22.11 -30.75
CA ALA A 256 2.27 22.08 -32.00
C ALA A 256 1.37 21.94 -33.23
N GLU A 257 0.31 21.11 -33.14
CA GLU A 257 -0.67 20.98 -34.22
C GLU A 257 -1.49 22.26 -34.41
N GLU A 258 -1.90 22.90 -33.33
CA GLU A 258 -2.60 24.20 -33.36
C GLU A 258 -1.71 25.30 -33.95
N ALA A 259 -0.45 25.40 -33.51
CA ALA A 259 0.52 26.34 -34.07
C ALA A 259 0.75 26.09 -35.56
N ARG A 260 0.83 24.82 -35.98
CA ARG A 260 0.95 24.46 -37.39
C ARG A 260 -0.28 24.88 -38.19
N ARG A 261 -1.49 24.64 -37.69
CA ARG A 261 -2.74 25.09 -38.33
C ARG A 261 -2.81 26.61 -38.42
N GLU A 262 -2.34 27.32 -37.41
CA GLU A 262 -2.29 28.78 -37.41
C GLU A 262 -1.26 29.32 -38.40
N MET A 263 -0.07 28.70 -38.49
CA MET A 263 0.92 29.03 -39.52
C MET A 263 0.38 28.76 -40.92
N GLU A 264 -0.30 27.64 -41.16
CA GLU A 264 -0.92 27.30 -42.44
C GLU A 264 -2.04 28.31 -42.80
N ARG A 265 -2.88 28.71 -41.83
CA ARG A 265 -3.89 29.78 -42.02
C ARG A 265 -3.23 31.11 -42.36
N THR A 266 -2.22 31.52 -41.60
CA THR A 266 -1.51 32.78 -41.82
C THR A 266 -0.80 32.79 -43.18
N ALA A 267 -0.21 31.67 -43.59
CA ALA A 267 0.40 31.51 -44.91
C ALA A 267 -0.66 31.56 -46.03
N SER A 268 -1.81 30.91 -45.84
CA SER A 268 -2.94 30.99 -46.77
C SER A 268 -3.46 32.41 -46.92
N GLU A 269 -3.65 33.13 -45.81
CA GLU A 269 -4.08 34.54 -45.83
C GLU A 269 -3.06 35.45 -46.50
N ARG A 270 -1.76 35.24 -46.25
CA ARG A 270 -0.69 35.97 -46.94
C ARG A 270 -0.70 35.69 -48.43
N ALA A 271 -0.82 34.43 -48.85
CA ALA A 271 -0.90 34.05 -50.25
C ALA A 271 -2.15 34.61 -50.94
N GLU A 272 -3.29 34.70 -50.24
CA GLU A 272 -4.51 35.30 -50.77
C GLU A 272 -4.39 36.83 -50.90
N ARG A 273 -3.81 37.50 -49.91
CA ARG A 273 -3.49 38.93 -50.00
C ARG A 273 -2.55 39.22 -51.16
N GLU A 274 -1.51 38.42 -51.33
CA GLU A 274 -0.54 38.56 -52.42
C GLU A 274 -1.21 38.31 -53.79
N ARG A 275 -2.12 37.34 -53.91
CA ARG A 275 -2.92 37.15 -55.14
C ARG A 275 -3.79 38.37 -55.44
N ARG A 276 -4.49 38.90 -54.44
CA ARG A 276 -5.33 40.10 -54.59
C ARG A 276 -4.51 41.34 -54.95
N GLU A 277 -3.30 41.46 -54.41
CA GLU A 277 -2.38 42.56 -54.74
C GLU A 277 -1.84 42.43 -56.16
N ARG A 278 -1.39 41.25 -56.57
CA ARG A 278 -0.97 40.98 -57.96
C ARG A 278 -2.12 41.19 -58.96
N GLU A 279 -3.34 40.84 -58.59
CA GLU A 279 -4.53 41.07 -59.42
C GLU A 279 -4.84 42.58 -59.56
N ARG A 280 -4.70 43.36 -58.47
CA ARG A 280 -4.81 44.82 -58.50
C ARG A 280 -3.72 45.45 -59.36
N GLU A 281 -2.47 45.03 -59.21
CA GLU A 281 -1.37 45.50 -60.05
C GLU A 281 -1.59 45.15 -61.53
N HIS A 282 -2.10 43.95 -61.84
CA HIS A 282 -2.44 43.57 -63.21
C HIS A 282 -3.57 44.43 -63.78
N GLN A 283 -4.61 44.71 -63.00
CA GLN A 283 -5.70 45.59 -63.41
C GLN A 283 -5.22 47.04 -63.59
N GLU A 284 -4.35 47.53 -62.72
CA GLU A 284 -3.81 48.88 -62.81
C GLU A 284 -2.90 49.04 -64.04
N ARG A 285 -2.00 48.08 -64.29
CA ARG A 285 -1.19 48.05 -65.52
C ARG A 285 -2.05 47.95 -66.78
N ALA A 286 -3.13 47.17 -66.76
CA ALA A 286 -4.06 47.08 -67.88
C ALA A 286 -4.81 48.40 -68.12
N ARG A 287 -5.26 49.07 -67.05
CA ARG A 287 -5.89 50.41 -67.12
C ARG A 287 -4.91 51.46 -67.63
N GLU A 288 -3.67 51.44 -67.17
CA GLU A 288 -2.64 52.38 -67.62
C GLU A 288 -2.31 52.19 -69.10
N GLN A 289 -2.17 50.93 -69.56
CA GLN A 289 -1.97 50.62 -70.97
C GLN A 289 -3.16 51.03 -71.84
N ALA A 290 -4.40 50.80 -71.37
CA ALA A 290 -5.60 51.25 -72.07
C ALA A 290 -5.68 52.78 -72.13
N ALA A 291 -5.32 53.48 -71.05
CA ALA A 291 -5.30 54.94 -71.01
C ALA A 291 -4.23 55.53 -71.92
N ARG A 292 -3.03 54.93 -72.01
CA ARG A 292 -1.97 55.34 -72.94
C ARG A 292 -2.43 55.18 -74.40
N LYS A 293 -2.99 54.03 -74.75
CA LYS A 293 -3.55 53.78 -76.10
C LYS A 293 -4.66 54.77 -76.47
N ALA A 294 -5.58 55.05 -75.53
CA ALA A 294 -6.65 56.02 -75.76
C ALA A 294 -6.14 57.45 -75.96
N ARG A 295 -5.09 57.86 -75.23
CA ARG A 295 -4.45 59.17 -75.42
C ARG A 295 -3.75 59.28 -76.77
N GLU A 296 -3.01 58.25 -77.19
CA GLU A 296 -2.36 58.20 -78.50
C GLU A 296 -3.37 58.26 -79.66
N GLU A 297 -4.48 57.53 -79.56
CA GLU A 297 -5.54 57.59 -80.58
C GLU A 297 -6.26 58.95 -80.62
N ALA A 298 -6.50 59.56 -79.47
CA ALA A 298 -7.10 60.90 -79.39
C ALA A 298 -6.17 61.96 -79.99
N GLU A 299 -4.87 61.86 -79.74
CA GLU A 299 -3.87 62.77 -80.30
C GLU A 299 -3.74 62.60 -81.82
N ARG A 300 -3.75 61.36 -82.32
CA ARG A 300 -3.76 61.07 -83.76
C ARG A 300 -4.99 61.66 -84.44
N LYS A 301 -6.18 61.50 -83.85
CA LYS A 301 -7.43 62.10 -84.37
C LYS A 301 -7.42 63.63 -84.33
N ARG A 302 -6.81 64.26 -83.32
CA ARG A 302 -6.66 65.73 -83.26
C ARG A 302 -5.73 66.26 -84.35
N ARG A 303 -4.60 65.59 -84.59
CA ARG A 303 -3.67 65.96 -85.67
C ARG A 303 -4.31 65.82 -87.05
N GLU A 304 -5.10 64.77 -87.26
CA GLU A 304 -5.81 64.55 -88.52
C GLU A 304 -6.89 65.60 -88.78
N ARG A 305 -7.64 66.02 -87.75
CA ARG A 305 -8.64 67.11 -87.87
C ARG A 305 -7.99 68.45 -88.17
N ALA A 306 -6.89 68.80 -87.49
CA ALA A 306 -6.16 70.04 -87.72
C ALA A 306 -5.57 70.13 -89.15
N LEU A 307 -5.12 69.02 -89.71
CA LEU A 307 -4.64 68.95 -91.09
C LEU A 307 -5.78 69.18 -92.11
N ARG A 308 -6.96 68.60 -91.89
CA ARG A 308 -8.13 68.80 -92.77
C ARG A 308 -8.63 70.24 -92.72
N GLU A 309 -8.69 70.84 -91.53
CA GLU A 309 -9.10 72.24 -91.35
C GLU A 309 -8.12 73.21 -92.06
N GLN A 310 -6.81 72.95 -92.04
CA GLN A 310 -5.83 73.76 -92.79
C GLN A 310 -5.98 73.64 -94.31
N GLU A 311 -6.31 72.45 -94.82
CA GLU A 311 -6.52 72.26 -96.26
C GLU A 311 -7.79 72.94 -96.77
N GLU A 312 -8.87 72.92 -95.98
CA GLU A 312 -10.11 73.62 -96.31
C GLU A 312 -9.92 75.14 -96.32
N GLN A 313 -9.23 75.70 -95.33
CA GLN A 313 -8.94 77.14 -95.28
C GLN A 313 -8.10 77.62 -96.47
N ARG A 314 -7.13 76.81 -96.94
CA ARG A 314 -6.31 77.15 -98.11
C ARG A 314 -7.14 77.18 -99.40
N ARG A 315 -8.07 76.23 -99.56
CA ARG A 315 -8.95 76.15 -100.73
C ARG A 315 -9.94 77.32 -100.80
N GLU A 316 -10.48 77.74 -99.66
CA GLU A 316 -11.38 78.91 -99.62
C GLU A 316 -10.66 80.21 -99.97
N HIS A 317 -9.42 80.40 -99.50
CA HIS A 317 -8.64 81.60 -99.80
C HIS A 317 -8.34 81.71 -101.31
N GLU A 318 -7.95 80.59 -101.95
CA GLU A 318 -7.69 80.54 -103.40
C GLU A 318 -8.94 80.80 -104.26
N TRP A 319 -10.14 80.43 -103.80
CA TRP A 319 -11.38 80.70 -104.52
C TRP A 319 -11.72 82.19 -104.52
N ARG A 320 -11.63 82.85 -103.34
CA ARG A 320 -11.97 84.27 -103.20
C ARG A 320 -11.07 85.20 -104.01
N GLU A 321 -9.79 84.85 -104.17
CA GLU A 321 -8.88 85.65 -105.00
C GLU A 321 -9.22 85.57 -106.50
N ARG A 322 -9.64 84.39 -107.00
CA ARG A 322 -9.99 84.23 -108.42
C ARG A 322 -11.29 84.96 -108.78
N GLU A 323 -12.27 84.92 -107.89
CA GLU A 323 -13.54 85.64 -108.06
C GLU A 323 -13.34 87.17 -108.06
N ARG A 324 -12.41 87.67 -107.24
CA ARG A 324 -12.05 89.09 -107.17
C ARG A 324 -11.29 89.58 -108.40
N ALA A 325 -10.39 88.77 -108.95
CA ALA A 325 -9.67 89.10 -110.18
C ALA A 325 -10.59 89.19 -111.40
N ALA A 326 -11.59 88.29 -111.50
CA ALA A 326 -12.56 88.30 -112.60
C ALA A 326 -13.46 89.55 -112.63
N LEU A 327 -13.75 90.14 -111.46
CA LEU A 327 -14.60 91.34 -111.35
C LEU A 327 -13.87 92.65 -111.70
N LEU A 328 -12.53 92.67 -111.67
CA LEU A 328 -11.73 93.87 -111.89
C LEU A 328 -11.11 93.96 -113.30
N ASP A 329 -11.12 92.87 -114.08
CA ASP A 329 -10.59 92.80 -115.45
C ASP A 329 -11.67 93.08 -116.54
N ALA A 330 -12.92 93.33 -116.13
CA ALA A 330 -13.98 93.72 -117.06
C ALA A 330 -13.73 95.14 -117.62
N ALA A 331 -13.49 95.23 -118.92
CA ALA A 331 -13.22 96.48 -119.65
C ALA A 331 -14.32 97.55 -119.41
N PRO A 332 -13.99 98.86 -119.45
CA PRO A 332 -14.92 99.93 -119.09
C PRO A 332 -16.18 99.88 -119.95
N VAL A 333 -17.32 99.63 -119.30
CA VAL A 333 -18.61 99.38 -119.96
C VAL A 333 -19.24 100.70 -120.38
N SER A 334 -19.61 100.82 -121.66
CA SER A 334 -20.29 102.00 -122.21
C SER A 334 -21.77 102.11 -121.81
N GLU A 335 -22.32 101.04 -121.23
CA GLU A 335 -23.69 100.96 -120.72
C GLU A 335 -23.68 100.72 -119.20
N LYS A 336 -24.65 101.33 -118.53
CA LYS A 336 -24.76 101.34 -117.06
C LYS A 336 -25.09 99.93 -116.55
N LEU A 337 -24.21 99.34 -115.73
CA LEU A 337 -24.42 98.02 -115.13
C LEU A 337 -25.66 97.98 -114.21
N GLY A 338 -26.22 96.79 -113.98
CA GLY A 338 -27.25 96.59 -112.95
C GLY A 338 -26.74 96.98 -111.56
N GLU A 339 -27.60 97.52 -110.69
CA GLU A 339 -27.17 98.12 -109.41
C GLU A 339 -26.40 97.13 -108.51
N ASP A 340 -26.86 95.89 -108.39
CA ASP A 340 -26.19 94.86 -107.56
C ASP A 340 -24.82 94.46 -108.08
N GLU A 341 -24.62 94.52 -109.40
CA GLU A 341 -23.34 94.24 -110.03
C GLU A 341 -22.39 95.43 -109.91
N ALA A 342 -22.91 96.64 -110.11
CA ALA A 342 -22.17 97.88 -109.85
C ALA A 342 -21.73 97.98 -108.39
N ARG A 343 -22.55 97.58 -107.41
CA ARG A 343 -22.16 97.53 -105.99
C ARG A 343 -21.00 96.57 -105.74
N ARG A 344 -21.02 95.38 -106.36
CA ARG A 344 -19.95 94.38 -106.23
C ARG A 344 -18.64 94.88 -106.85
N VAL A 345 -18.68 95.47 -108.04
CA VAL A 345 -17.51 96.07 -108.69
C VAL A 345 -16.96 97.23 -107.86
N VAL A 346 -17.82 98.08 -107.31
CA VAL A 346 -17.43 99.21 -106.46
C VAL A 346 -16.81 98.76 -105.14
N SER A 347 -17.35 97.71 -104.49
CA SER A 347 -16.75 97.13 -103.28
C SER A 347 -15.38 96.51 -103.57
N ALA A 348 -15.29 95.70 -104.64
CA ALA A 348 -14.02 95.09 -105.05
C ALA A 348 -12.97 96.15 -105.39
N ALA A 349 -13.37 97.22 -106.10
CA ALA A 349 -12.52 98.36 -106.45
C ALA A 349 -12.07 99.16 -105.22
N PHE A 350 -12.95 99.35 -104.24
CA PHE A 350 -12.60 100.01 -102.98
C PHE A 350 -11.53 99.22 -102.21
N ASP A 351 -11.68 97.90 -102.13
CA ASP A 351 -10.75 97.04 -101.39
C ASP A 351 -9.36 96.95 -102.05
N VAL A 352 -9.23 97.23 -103.35
CA VAL A 352 -7.92 97.35 -104.05
C VAL A 352 -7.42 98.79 -104.15
N GLY A 353 -8.17 99.76 -103.61
CA GLY A 353 -7.77 101.17 -103.59
C GLY A 353 -7.89 101.90 -104.93
N LEU A 354 -8.70 101.40 -105.87
CA LEU A 354 -8.98 102.11 -107.13
C LEU A 354 -9.67 103.44 -106.84
N SER A 355 -9.46 104.43 -107.71
CA SER A 355 -10.09 105.73 -107.52
C SER A 355 -11.60 105.66 -107.79
N VAL A 356 -12.36 106.52 -107.11
CA VAL A 356 -13.83 106.65 -107.31
C VAL A 356 -14.19 106.86 -108.78
N ARG A 357 -13.33 107.54 -109.55
CA ARG A 357 -13.54 107.80 -110.98
C ARG A 357 -13.33 106.53 -111.82
N GLU A 358 -12.31 105.74 -111.52
CA GLU A 358 -12.06 104.46 -112.21
C GLU A 358 -13.17 103.45 -111.91
N ALA A 359 -13.58 103.34 -110.65
CA ALA A 359 -14.72 102.50 -110.27
C ALA A 359 -16.02 102.93 -110.95
N ALA A 360 -16.27 104.24 -111.08
CA ALA A 360 -17.41 104.77 -111.83
C ALA A 360 -17.34 104.45 -113.32
N SER A 361 -16.15 104.53 -113.92
CA SER A 361 -15.95 104.14 -115.32
C SER A 361 -16.12 102.63 -115.53
N ALA A 362 -15.71 101.81 -114.56
CA ALA A 362 -15.81 100.36 -114.64
C ALA A 362 -17.28 99.89 -114.54
N CYS A 363 -18.09 100.53 -113.71
CA CYS A 363 -19.50 100.14 -113.56
C CYS A 363 -20.49 100.93 -114.43
N GLY A 364 -20.06 102.03 -115.06
CA GLY A 364 -20.93 102.89 -115.87
C GLY A 364 -21.93 103.73 -115.05
N TRP A 365 -21.73 103.86 -113.73
CA TRP A 365 -22.56 104.68 -112.84
C TRP A 365 -21.92 106.04 -112.60
N SER A 366 -22.74 107.00 -112.15
CA SER A 366 -22.23 108.34 -111.86
C SER A 366 -21.23 108.30 -110.70
N VAL A 367 -20.19 109.13 -110.81
CA VAL A 367 -19.15 109.32 -109.78
C VAL A 367 -19.78 109.64 -108.41
N GLY A 368 -20.89 110.37 -108.38
CA GLY A 368 -21.61 110.68 -107.14
C GLY A 368 -22.21 109.44 -106.46
N TRP A 369 -22.76 108.50 -107.23
CA TRP A 369 -23.29 107.25 -106.69
C TRP A 369 -22.15 106.35 -106.17
N VAL A 370 -21.06 106.22 -106.94
CA VAL A 370 -19.88 105.44 -106.52
C VAL A 370 -19.19 106.04 -105.30
N SER A 371 -19.08 107.36 -105.21
CA SER A 371 -18.49 108.05 -104.06
C SER A 371 -19.27 107.79 -102.77
N SER A 372 -20.59 107.75 -102.84
CA SER A 372 -21.45 107.43 -101.69
C SER A 372 -21.17 106.02 -101.17
N ARG A 373 -21.05 105.04 -102.08
CA ARG A 373 -20.70 103.65 -101.70
C ARG A 373 -19.29 103.52 -101.15
N TYR A 374 -18.30 104.23 -101.70
CA TYR A 374 -16.94 104.28 -101.14
C TYR A 374 -16.91 104.87 -99.71
N ALA A 375 -17.82 105.79 -99.39
CA ALA A 375 -17.94 106.33 -98.04
C ALA A 375 -18.57 105.32 -97.07
N GLU A 376 -19.60 104.58 -97.52
CA GLU A 376 -20.18 103.47 -96.73
C GLU A 376 -19.14 102.38 -96.43
N HIS A 377 -18.33 101.98 -97.42
CA HIS A 377 -17.28 100.98 -97.20
C HIS A 377 -16.18 101.47 -96.24
N ARG A 378 -15.78 102.76 -96.31
CA ARG A 378 -14.90 103.36 -95.29
C ARG A 378 -15.53 103.36 -93.91
N GLY A 379 -16.83 103.66 -93.81
CA GLY A 379 -17.58 103.62 -92.56
C GLY A 379 -17.59 102.21 -91.95
N ASN A 380 -17.85 101.18 -92.75
CA ASN A 380 -17.88 99.80 -92.29
C ASN A 380 -16.50 99.25 -91.90
N GLN A 381 -15.42 99.62 -92.60
CA GLN A 381 -14.07 99.20 -92.18
C GLN A 381 -13.64 99.82 -90.84
N ALA A 382 -14.08 101.06 -90.55
CA ALA A 382 -13.81 101.69 -89.25
C ALA A 382 -14.59 101.07 -88.07
N VAL A 383 -15.63 100.27 -88.34
CA VAL A 383 -16.40 99.54 -87.32
C VAL A 383 -15.89 98.09 -87.15
N ALA A 384 -15.19 97.55 -88.13
CA ALA A 384 -14.65 96.19 -88.13
C ALA A 384 -13.18 96.08 -87.66
N ALA A 385 -12.47 97.19 -87.58
CA ALA A 385 -11.13 97.31 -86.97
C ALA A 385 -11.25 97.77 -85.51
#